data_AF-A0A957IEZ7-F1
#
_entry.id   AF-A0A957IEZ7-F1
#
_cell.length_a   1.000
_cell.length_b   1.000
_cell.length_c   1.000
_cell.angle_alpha   90.00
_cell.angle_beta   90.00
_cell.angle_gamma   90.00
#
_symmetry.space_group_name_H-M   'P 1'
#
loop_
_entity.id
_entity.type
_entity.pdbx_description
1 polymer ?
#
loop_
_entity_poly.entity_id
_entity_poly.type
_entity_poly.pdbx_seq_one_letter_code
_entity_poly.pdbx_strand_id
1 'polypeptide(L)'
;MLKKLIVVSSAILLIVILPLLLLTAPFAQAQPDQKNDIPPQIVGGEEANLGDWPWQVALVSAGSTDFYDDYFCGGSLVEENWILTAAHCVEELSPDDFEVVVGVHNLANPETGYQKVSVQDVIFYPDYLSGEYDFDIALLLLSTAVVLGDTVGGTAVAPIPLVPADSDDLAGLQSTITGWGNTLAQPFPGGVNDPQTLQQTDIPILTNAACETAYDTNVGPGDWISPNMLCAGLEAGGQGACQGDGGGPLVIFDDVLQQWQLAGVISWSVGCAAPGIPGVNTRVSEFTDWVHSYILQAEVSLEKSVSATEISPGETLAYTLTLKNSGAAPANSITLTDTIPLSTVYAVDSVTGGGIYVDDSLVWSDLSVAAGGETAVSFAVQVDMDAIPTKIAVFDDMENGADNWIVSHAEDSAPIDWTLDDVNPYRGDYAWFGEDVALVSDQYLVLPISDTLEIDSSLRFWHAYNLEEMVDGGVVEISTNNGVTWSDLGSAITHNGYNHFLEPSDNPLADRLAFTGASDGYVETAVDLSGYAGEIVQIRFRLGTNAGIAAQGWWIDDVFVGVFTAVDNIAYANGELSSNTTRTFINALPVEVDYPNFLPIVRKP
;
A
#
# COMPACT_ATOMS: atom_id res chain seq x y z
N MET A 1 -35.93 -8.31 -87.21
CA MET A 1 -37.25 -8.20 -87.86
C MET A 1 -38.29 -8.91 -86.99
N LEU A 2 -39.18 -8.11 -86.40
CA LEU A 2 -40.56 -8.31 -85.92
C LEU A 2 -41.20 -9.70 -85.61
N LYS A 3 -41.94 -9.69 -84.46
CA LYS A 3 -43.20 -10.38 -84.03
C LYS A 3 -43.02 -11.62 -83.11
N LYS A 4 -43.53 -11.74 -81.87
CA LYS A 4 -44.78 -11.42 -81.08
C LYS A 4 -45.75 -12.63 -80.88
N LEU A 5 -46.32 -12.69 -79.65
CA LEU A 5 -47.54 -13.36 -79.10
C LEU A 5 -47.41 -14.79 -78.50
N ILE A 6 -47.50 -15.06 -77.18
CA ILE A 6 -48.54 -14.98 -76.07
C ILE A 6 -49.60 -16.13 -76.10
N VAL A 7 -49.86 -16.80 -74.94
CA VAL A 7 -51.18 -17.10 -74.26
C VAL A 7 -51.23 -18.48 -73.51
N VAL A 8 -51.22 -18.53 -72.14
CA VAL A 8 -52.28 -18.96 -71.14
C VAL A 8 -52.43 -20.50 -70.93
N SER A 9 -52.77 -21.15 -69.79
CA SER A 9 -53.00 -20.90 -68.33
C SER A 9 -53.24 -22.25 -67.57
N SER A 10 -52.83 -22.31 -66.29
CA SER A 10 -53.36 -22.94 -65.05
C SER A 10 -54.30 -24.18 -65.02
N ALA A 11 -54.10 -25.12 -64.06
CA ALA A 11 -54.91 -25.30 -62.83
C ALA A 11 -54.72 -26.67 -62.10
N ILE A 12 -55.09 -26.68 -60.80
CA ILE A 12 -54.85 -27.61 -59.67
C ILE A 12 -55.91 -28.73 -59.54
N LEU A 13 -55.58 -29.89 -58.93
CA LEU A 13 -56.51 -30.67 -58.06
C LEU A 13 -55.80 -31.65 -57.10
N LEU A 14 -56.34 -31.77 -55.88
CA LEU A 14 -55.84 -32.46 -54.67
C LEU A 14 -56.88 -33.48 -54.19
N ILE A 15 -56.53 -34.74 -53.85
CA ILE A 15 -57.36 -35.67 -53.02
C ILE A 15 -56.48 -36.65 -52.20
N VAL A 16 -56.85 -36.82 -50.93
CA VAL A 16 -56.29 -37.65 -49.83
C VAL A 16 -57.07 -38.97 -49.67
N ILE A 17 -56.50 -40.03 -49.05
CA ILE A 17 -57.12 -41.01 -48.09
C ILE A 17 -56.09 -42.06 -47.57
N LEU A 18 -56.13 -42.36 -46.25
CA LEU A 18 -55.37 -43.33 -45.42
C LEU A 18 -56.03 -44.74 -45.37
N PRO A 19 -55.40 -45.89 -44.92
CA PRO A 19 -55.29 -46.24 -43.47
C PRO A 19 -54.21 -47.27 -42.96
N LEU A 20 -53.79 -47.10 -41.69
CA LEU A 20 -53.53 -48.00 -40.52
C LEU A 20 -53.20 -49.54 -40.62
N LEU A 21 -52.11 -50.04 -39.99
CA LEU A 21 -52.06 -50.89 -38.75
C LEU A 21 -50.63 -51.41 -38.35
N LEU A 22 -50.43 -51.66 -37.04
CA LEU A 22 -49.20 -51.88 -36.25
C LEU A 22 -48.52 -53.27 -36.35
N LEU A 23 -47.21 -53.36 -35.99
CA LEU A 23 -46.64 -54.36 -35.04
C LEU A 23 -45.20 -54.01 -34.58
N THR A 24 -44.85 -54.45 -33.36
CA THR A 24 -43.78 -53.99 -32.44
C THR A 24 -42.46 -54.79 -32.48
N ALA A 25 -41.30 -54.15 -32.21
CA ALA A 25 -40.22 -54.56 -31.26
C ALA A 25 -38.88 -53.81 -31.54
N PRO A 26 -37.98 -53.63 -30.55
CA PRO A 26 -37.04 -52.52 -30.50
C PRO A 26 -35.67 -52.88 -31.12
N PHE A 27 -35.14 -51.96 -31.91
CA PHE A 27 -33.71 -51.88 -32.22
C PHE A 27 -33.24 -50.47 -31.93
N ALA A 28 -32.27 -50.36 -31.03
CA ALA A 28 -31.47 -49.17 -30.85
C ALA A 28 -30.82 -48.84 -32.20
N GLN A 29 -31.22 -47.71 -32.79
CA GLN A 29 -30.55 -47.16 -33.94
C GLN A 29 -29.72 -45.99 -33.45
N ALA A 30 -28.41 -46.20 -33.39
CA ALA A 30 -27.45 -45.11 -33.34
C ALA A 30 -27.75 -44.17 -34.51
N GLN A 31 -28.07 -42.92 -34.21
CA GLN A 31 -28.01 -41.85 -35.20
C GLN A 31 -26.56 -41.35 -35.29
N PRO A 32 -26.09 -40.98 -36.48
CA PRO A 32 -24.73 -40.51 -36.68
C PRO A 32 -24.55 -39.15 -36.03
N ASP A 33 -23.39 -38.95 -35.40
CA ASP A 33 -22.93 -37.69 -34.80
C ASP A 33 -23.18 -36.52 -35.75
N GLN A 34 -24.03 -35.59 -35.31
CA GLN A 34 -24.03 -34.23 -35.81
C GLN A 34 -22.90 -33.50 -35.08
N LYS A 35 -21.72 -33.49 -35.68
CA LYS A 35 -20.66 -32.55 -35.32
C LYS A 35 -21.16 -31.17 -35.77
N ASN A 36 -21.69 -30.38 -34.83
CA ASN A 36 -21.94 -28.96 -35.04
C ASN A 36 -20.58 -28.27 -35.12
N ASP A 37 -20.07 -28.05 -36.33
CA ASP A 37 -18.94 -27.15 -36.56
C ASP A 37 -19.45 -25.71 -36.35
N ILE A 38 -19.09 -25.12 -35.20
CA ILE A 38 -19.26 -23.68 -34.92
C ILE A 38 -17.99 -22.99 -35.45
N PRO A 39 -18.08 -21.94 -36.29
CA PRO A 39 -16.89 -21.23 -36.76
C PRO A 39 -16.30 -20.36 -35.64
N PRO A 40 -14.97 -20.22 -35.54
CA PRO A 40 -14.33 -19.70 -34.35
C PRO A 40 -14.09 -18.18 -34.34
N GLN A 41 -13.71 -17.71 -33.15
CA GLN A 41 -13.53 -16.34 -32.68
C GLN A 41 -12.02 -15.99 -32.49
N ILE A 42 -11.61 -14.71 -32.48
CA ILE A 42 -10.47 -14.16 -33.28
C ILE A 42 -10.66 -14.54 -34.76
N VAL A 43 -10.28 -13.70 -35.73
CA VAL A 43 -10.53 -14.11 -37.13
C VAL A 43 -9.83 -15.45 -37.36
N GLY A 44 -10.58 -16.52 -37.65
CA GLY A 44 -10.06 -17.89 -37.78
C GLY A 44 -9.31 -18.48 -36.58
N GLY A 45 -9.54 -18.00 -35.35
CA GLY A 45 -8.94 -18.49 -34.11
C GLY A 45 -9.63 -19.73 -33.50
N GLU A 46 -9.54 -19.91 -32.19
CA GLU A 46 -10.34 -20.83 -31.38
C GLU A 46 -10.47 -20.29 -29.95
N GLU A 47 -11.46 -20.80 -29.19
CA GLU A 47 -11.59 -20.45 -27.77
C GLU A 47 -10.36 -20.91 -27.01
N ALA A 48 -9.72 -20.01 -26.27
CA ALA A 48 -8.59 -20.34 -25.42
C ALA A 48 -9.05 -21.22 -24.25
N ASN A 49 -8.20 -22.12 -23.74
CA ASN A 49 -8.60 -22.81 -22.51
C ASN A 49 -8.49 -21.86 -21.31
N LEU A 50 -9.31 -22.13 -20.32
CA LEU A 50 -9.33 -21.39 -19.07
C LEU A 50 -7.94 -21.43 -18.40
N GLY A 51 -7.30 -20.26 -18.28
CA GLY A 51 -6.01 -20.09 -17.60
C GLY A 51 -4.76 -20.32 -18.47
N ASP A 52 -4.90 -20.57 -19.77
CA ASP A 52 -3.73 -20.74 -20.66
C ASP A 52 -2.89 -19.45 -20.79
N TRP A 53 -3.51 -18.28 -20.60
CA TRP A 53 -2.92 -16.96 -20.84
C TRP A 53 -3.01 -16.06 -19.59
N PRO A 54 -2.24 -16.35 -18.53
CA PRO A 54 -2.39 -15.72 -17.21
C PRO A 54 -1.97 -14.25 -17.15
N TRP A 55 -1.29 -13.74 -18.18
CA TRP A 55 -0.90 -12.34 -18.35
C TRP A 55 -1.93 -11.50 -19.11
N GLN A 56 -2.98 -12.11 -19.67
CA GLN A 56 -3.99 -11.40 -20.46
C GLN A 56 -4.72 -10.36 -19.60
N VAL A 57 -4.80 -9.14 -20.12
CA VAL A 57 -5.48 -8.00 -19.46
C VAL A 57 -6.61 -7.49 -20.34
N ALA A 58 -7.70 -7.08 -19.70
CA ALA A 58 -8.76 -6.29 -20.29
C ALA A 58 -8.75 -4.85 -19.74
N LEU A 59 -8.77 -3.86 -20.64
CA LEU A 59 -9.01 -2.46 -20.30
C LEU A 59 -10.50 -2.16 -20.47
N VAL A 60 -11.13 -1.69 -19.39
CA VAL A 60 -12.56 -1.41 -19.34
C VAL A 60 -12.81 0.01 -18.82
N SER A 61 -13.93 0.62 -19.21
CA SER A 61 -14.30 1.94 -18.70
C SER A 61 -14.41 1.96 -17.17
N ALA A 62 -14.05 3.08 -16.54
CA ALA A 62 -14.02 3.18 -15.09
C ALA A 62 -15.38 2.91 -14.44
N GLY A 63 -15.38 2.09 -13.39
CA GLY A 63 -16.59 1.72 -12.66
C GLY A 63 -17.48 0.72 -13.39
N SER A 64 -17.02 0.15 -14.52
CA SER A 64 -17.78 -0.84 -15.28
C SER A 64 -18.16 -2.05 -14.41
N THR A 65 -19.39 -2.51 -14.61
CA THR A 65 -19.91 -3.80 -14.12
C THR A 65 -20.29 -4.75 -15.25
N ASP A 66 -20.15 -4.30 -16.50
CA ASP A 66 -20.41 -5.06 -17.72
C ASP A 66 -19.15 -5.01 -18.59
N PHE A 67 -18.21 -5.92 -18.29
CA PHE A 67 -16.91 -5.90 -18.96
C PHE A 67 -17.02 -6.25 -20.44
N TYR A 68 -18.10 -6.89 -20.88
CA TYR A 68 -18.29 -7.23 -22.29
C TYR A 68 -18.60 -5.99 -23.13
N ASP A 69 -19.50 -5.12 -22.67
CA ASP A 69 -19.89 -3.91 -23.40
C ASP A 69 -18.90 -2.74 -23.21
N ASP A 70 -18.21 -2.68 -22.06
CA ASP A 70 -17.30 -1.56 -21.72
C ASP A 70 -15.82 -1.84 -22.01
N TYR A 71 -15.49 -3.02 -22.54
CA TYR A 71 -14.14 -3.38 -22.99
C TYR A 71 -13.77 -2.65 -24.27
N PHE A 72 -12.57 -2.06 -24.31
CA PHE A 72 -12.11 -1.31 -25.48
C PHE A 72 -10.73 -1.71 -25.99
N CYS A 73 -9.85 -2.22 -25.14
CA CYS A 73 -8.50 -2.66 -25.50
C CYS A 73 -7.99 -3.77 -24.57
N GLY A 74 -7.00 -4.51 -25.06
CA GLY A 74 -6.23 -5.48 -24.29
C GLY A 74 -4.96 -4.89 -23.67
N GLY A 75 -4.23 -5.76 -22.96
CA GLY A 75 -2.92 -5.48 -22.39
C GLY A 75 -2.21 -6.77 -21.97
N SER A 76 -1.00 -6.61 -21.45
CA SER A 76 -0.20 -7.69 -20.87
C SER A 76 0.28 -7.32 -19.48
N LEU A 77 0.06 -8.17 -18.49
CA LEU A 77 0.70 -8.05 -17.18
C LEU A 77 2.19 -8.34 -17.34
N VAL A 78 3.06 -7.37 -17.07
CA VAL A 78 4.53 -7.53 -17.20
C VAL A 78 5.24 -7.55 -15.85
N GLU A 79 4.58 -7.05 -14.80
CA GLU A 79 4.96 -7.22 -13.38
C GLU A 79 3.69 -7.03 -12.50
N GLU A 80 3.71 -7.38 -11.21
CA GLU A 80 2.52 -7.37 -10.34
C GLU A 80 1.75 -6.04 -10.29
N ASN A 81 2.38 -4.91 -10.58
CA ASN A 81 1.75 -3.58 -10.64
C ASN A 81 1.91 -2.88 -11.99
N TRP A 82 2.35 -3.60 -13.04
CA TRP A 82 2.65 -3.01 -14.34
C TRP A 82 1.97 -3.74 -15.49
N ILE A 83 1.21 -2.99 -16.29
CA ILE A 83 0.61 -3.45 -17.54
C ILE A 83 1.32 -2.79 -18.72
N LEU A 84 1.61 -3.57 -19.76
CA LEU A 84 2.03 -3.07 -21.06
C LEU A 84 0.85 -3.10 -22.04
N THR A 85 0.60 -2.00 -22.74
CA THR A 85 -0.47 -1.88 -23.74
C THR A 85 -0.02 -0.95 -24.88
N ALA A 86 -0.90 -0.72 -25.86
CA ALA A 86 -0.66 0.22 -26.95
C ALA A 86 -0.96 1.66 -26.49
N ALA A 87 -0.18 2.62 -26.97
CA ALA A 87 -0.38 4.03 -26.64
C ALA A 87 -1.73 4.55 -27.19
N HIS A 88 -2.13 4.13 -28.39
CA HIS A 88 -3.40 4.54 -29.00
C HIS A 88 -4.64 4.13 -28.19
N CYS A 89 -4.51 3.10 -27.32
CA CYS A 89 -5.61 2.68 -26.46
C CYS A 89 -5.91 3.70 -25.35
N VAL A 90 -4.92 4.51 -24.96
CA VAL A 90 -4.98 5.35 -23.76
C VAL A 90 -4.59 6.81 -24.00
N GLU A 91 -4.20 7.21 -25.22
CA GLU A 91 -3.70 8.56 -25.54
C GLU A 91 -4.71 9.71 -25.30
N GLU A 92 -6.01 9.41 -25.29
CA GLU A 92 -7.08 10.39 -25.02
C GLU A 92 -7.72 10.20 -23.63
N LEU A 93 -7.19 9.32 -22.79
CA LEU A 93 -7.75 8.94 -21.49
C LEU A 93 -6.86 9.41 -20.33
N SER A 94 -7.50 9.81 -19.23
CA SER A 94 -6.84 9.98 -17.94
C SER A 94 -6.82 8.65 -17.18
N PRO A 95 -5.91 8.44 -16.21
CA PRO A 95 -5.88 7.21 -15.40
C PRO A 95 -7.23 6.86 -14.74
N ASP A 96 -8.01 7.88 -14.35
CA ASP A 96 -9.33 7.72 -13.70
C ASP A 96 -10.46 7.32 -14.68
N ASP A 97 -10.24 7.38 -16.00
CA ASP A 97 -11.27 7.10 -17.01
C ASP A 97 -11.46 5.58 -17.27
N PHE A 98 -10.51 4.75 -16.82
CA PHE A 98 -10.52 3.31 -17.08
C PHE A 98 -9.92 2.48 -15.93
N GLU A 99 -10.21 1.19 -15.95
CA GLU A 99 -9.70 0.20 -15.00
C GLU A 99 -9.11 -1.00 -15.75
N VAL A 100 -8.22 -1.72 -15.07
CA VAL A 100 -7.57 -2.93 -15.54
C VAL A 100 -8.25 -4.13 -14.91
N VAL A 101 -8.61 -5.13 -15.72
CA VAL A 101 -9.12 -6.42 -15.25
C VAL A 101 -8.14 -7.54 -15.63
N VAL A 102 -7.66 -8.27 -14.64
CA VAL A 102 -6.80 -9.46 -14.81
C VAL A 102 -7.50 -10.70 -14.28
N GLY A 103 -7.08 -11.87 -14.79
CA GLY A 103 -7.60 -13.16 -14.34
C GLY A 103 -9.03 -13.46 -14.81
N VAL A 104 -9.51 -12.75 -15.83
CA VAL A 104 -10.82 -12.95 -16.48
C VAL A 104 -10.66 -13.76 -17.76
N HIS A 105 -11.56 -14.70 -18.00
CA HIS A 105 -11.65 -15.43 -19.26
C HIS A 105 -12.95 -15.11 -20.01
N ASN A 106 -14.06 -14.94 -19.29
CA ASN A 106 -15.34 -14.54 -19.88
C ASN A 106 -15.74 -13.11 -19.48
N LEU A 107 -15.81 -12.17 -20.43
CA LEU A 107 -16.15 -10.77 -20.14
C LEU A 107 -17.63 -10.58 -19.77
N ALA A 108 -18.54 -11.41 -20.32
CA ALA A 108 -19.97 -11.29 -20.07
C ALA A 108 -20.40 -11.95 -18.73
N ASN A 109 -19.69 -12.98 -18.30
CA ASN A 109 -19.91 -13.72 -17.06
C ASN A 109 -18.56 -13.99 -16.38
N PRO A 110 -17.91 -12.95 -15.82
CA PRO A 110 -16.56 -13.08 -15.31
C PRO A 110 -16.47 -13.97 -14.08
N GLU A 111 -15.36 -14.69 -13.97
CA GLU A 111 -15.08 -15.65 -12.90
C GLU A 111 -15.00 -14.97 -11.52
N THR A 112 -15.16 -15.67 -10.39
CA THR A 112 -15.15 -14.96 -9.09
C THR A 112 -13.78 -14.51 -8.60
N GLY A 113 -12.69 -14.96 -9.25
CA GLY A 113 -11.32 -14.66 -8.88
C GLY A 113 -10.61 -13.62 -9.76
N TYR A 114 -11.30 -12.92 -10.67
CA TYR A 114 -10.69 -11.79 -11.37
C TYR A 114 -10.33 -10.68 -10.38
N GLN A 115 -9.39 -9.82 -10.78
CA GLN A 115 -9.02 -8.63 -10.04
C GLN A 115 -9.25 -7.42 -10.92
N LYS A 116 -10.03 -6.45 -10.43
CA LYS A 116 -10.24 -5.17 -11.08
C LYS A 116 -9.52 -4.08 -10.29
N VAL A 117 -8.61 -3.38 -10.93
CA VAL A 117 -7.68 -2.45 -10.29
C VAL A 117 -7.66 -1.13 -11.06
N SER A 118 -7.68 -0.01 -10.33
CA SER A 118 -7.58 1.32 -10.91
C SER A 118 -6.15 1.62 -11.38
N VAL A 119 -6.02 2.45 -12.41
CA VAL A 119 -4.73 2.90 -12.91
C VAL A 119 -4.29 4.14 -12.14
N GLN A 120 -3.04 4.14 -11.66
CA GLN A 120 -2.42 5.27 -10.98
C GLN A 120 -1.76 6.23 -11.97
N ASP A 121 -1.06 5.72 -12.97
CA ASP A 121 -0.34 6.52 -13.94
C ASP A 121 -0.25 5.84 -15.32
N VAL A 122 -0.14 6.66 -16.37
CA VAL A 122 0.01 6.23 -17.77
C VAL A 122 1.28 6.84 -18.34
N ILE A 123 2.20 5.97 -18.75
CA ILE A 123 3.53 6.34 -19.20
C ILE A 123 3.68 5.97 -20.67
N PHE A 124 3.65 6.98 -21.53
CA PHE A 124 3.88 6.83 -22.97
C PHE A 124 5.37 6.70 -23.27
N TYR A 125 5.72 5.95 -24.32
CA TYR A 125 7.06 6.03 -24.87
C TYR A 125 7.36 7.47 -25.33
N PRO A 126 8.52 8.06 -24.99
CA PRO A 126 8.77 9.49 -25.23
C PRO A 126 8.65 9.96 -26.68
N ASP A 127 8.90 9.08 -27.65
CA ASP A 127 8.86 9.41 -29.08
C ASP A 127 7.51 9.07 -29.74
N TYR A 128 6.53 8.54 -28.99
CA TYR A 128 5.17 8.35 -29.49
C TYR A 128 4.53 9.69 -29.86
N LEU A 129 3.95 9.76 -31.05
CA LEU A 129 3.22 10.92 -31.54
C LEU A 129 1.75 10.58 -31.67
N SER A 130 0.89 11.37 -31.05
CA SER A 130 -0.55 11.09 -31.05
C SER A 130 -1.13 11.05 -32.47
N GLY A 131 -1.94 10.03 -32.74
CA GLY A 131 -2.52 9.74 -34.05
C GLY A 131 -1.57 9.06 -35.05
N GLU A 132 -0.33 8.77 -34.66
CA GLU A 132 0.60 7.92 -35.40
C GLU A 132 0.64 6.52 -34.78
N TYR A 133 1.11 5.53 -35.56
CA TYR A 133 1.21 4.14 -35.09
C TYR A 133 2.64 3.65 -34.87
N ASP A 134 3.64 4.51 -35.10
CA ASP A 134 5.03 4.20 -34.71
C ASP A 134 5.22 4.51 -33.22
N PHE A 135 6.09 3.73 -32.56
CA PHE A 135 6.28 3.79 -31.10
C PHE A 135 4.99 3.61 -30.27
N ASP A 136 4.02 2.87 -30.80
CA ASP A 136 2.69 2.67 -30.19
C ASP A 136 2.75 1.70 -28.99
N ILE A 137 3.24 2.22 -27.86
CA ILE A 137 3.43 1.47 -26.61
C ILE A 137 3.30 2.39 -25.39
N ALA A 138 2.62 1.90 -24.36
CA ALA A 138 2.44 2.58 -23.09
C ALA A 138 2.51 1.59 -21.91
N LEU A 139 3.01 2.08 -20.78
CA LEU A 139 2.98 1.39 -19.50
C LEU A 139 1.89 1.98 -18.62
N LEU A 140 1.18 1.11 -17.90
CA LEU A 140 0.20 1.49 -16.88
C LEU A 140 0.73 1.05 -15.52
N LEU A 141 0.84 2.00 -14.60
CA LEU A 141 1.11 1.71 -13.19
C LEU A 141 -0.21 1.51 -12.47
N LEU A 142 -0.39 0.37 -11.81
CA LEU A 142 -1.59 0.05 -11.04
C LEU A 142 -1.54 0.70 -9.65
N SER A 143 -2.70 1.11 -9.13
CA SER A 143 -2.80 1.69 -7.78
C SER A 143 -2.51 0.68 -6.65
N THR A 144 -2.57 -0.61 -6.95
CA THR A 144 -2.23 -1.70 -6.02
C THR A 144 -1.73 -2.90 -6.84
N ALA A 145 -0.73 -3.61 -6.33
CA ALA A 145 -0.24 -4.84 -6.96
C ALA A 145 -1.35 -5.91 -7.03
N VAL A 146 -1.43 -6.62 -8.15
CA VAL A 146 -2.33 -7.76 -8.33
C VAL A 146 -1.76 -8.98 -7.60
N VAL A 147 -2.65 -9.80 -7.06
CA VAL A 147 -2.29 -11.07 -6.44
C VAL A 147 -1.93 -12.08 -7.54
N LEU A 148 -0.68 -12.53 -7.56
CA LEU A 148 -0.19 -13.55 -8.49
C LEU A 148 -0.56 -14.98 -8.06
N GLY A 149 -0.59 -15.88 -9.03
CA GLY A 149 -0.88 -17.31 -8.86
C GLY A 149 -2.35 -17.67 -9.04
N ASP A 150 -2.73 -18.84 -8.52
CA ASP A 150 -4.11 -19.34 -8.61
C ASP A 150 -5.05 -18.51 -7.73
N THR A 151 -6.04 -17.88 -8.36
CA THR A 151 -7.08 -17.12 -7.65
C THR A 151 -8.25 -18.04 -7.27
N VAL A 152 -8.85 -17.84 -6.09
CA VAL A 152 -9.98 -18.67 -5.64
C VAL A 152 -11.19 -18.42 -6.54
N GLY A 153 -11.48 -19.39 -7.41
CA GLY A 153 -12.60 -19.33 -8.35
C GLY A 153 -12.35 -18.43 -9.56
N GLY A 154 -11.09 -18.09 -9.87
CA GLY A 154 -10.68 -17.39 -11.10
C GLY A 154 -9.60 -18.14 -11.87
N THR A 155 -8.99 -17.47 -12.83
CA THR A 155 -7.83 -17.98 -13.57
C THR A 155 -6.52 -17.62 -12.88
N ALA A 156 -5.44 -18.34 -13.19
CA ALA A 156 -4.12 -17.99 -12.73
C ALA A 156 -3.73 -16.61 -13.27
N VAL A 157 -3.09 -15.79 -12.43
CA VAL A 157 -2.55 -14.48 -12.82
C VAL A 157 -1.02 -14.54 -12.71
N ALA A 158 -0.32 -14.21 -13.79
CA ALA A 158 1.14 -14.23 -13.81
C ALA A 158 1.68 -13.26 -14.87
N PRO A 159 2.79 -12.56 -14.59
CA PRO A 159 3.40 -11.68 -15.58
C PRO A 159 4.04 -12.47 -16.72
N ILE A 160 4.15 -11.85 -17.89
CA ILE A 160 4.88 -12.38 -19.04
C ILE A 160 6.28 -11.75 -19.15
N PRO A 161 7.36 -12.54 -19.24
CA PRO A 161 8.69 -12.03 -19.55
C PRO A 161 8.74 -11.38 -20.95
N LEU A 162 9.51 -10.30 -21.10
CA LEU A 162 9.74 -9.68 -22.40
C LEU A 162 10.76 -10.49 -23.21
N VAL A 163 10.62 -10.46 -24.54
CA VAL A 163 11.73 -10.85 -25.42
C VAL A 163 12.93 -9.93 -25.16
N PRO A 164 14.18 -10.44 -25.05
CA PRO A 164 15.34 -9.61 -24.74
C PRO A 164 15.57 -8.49 -25.77
N ALA A 165 16.19 -7.39 -25.32
CA ALA A 165 16.67 -6.33 -26.21
C ALA A 165 17.58 -6.89 -27.33
N ASP A 166 17.55 -6.25 -28.50
CA ASP A 166 18.32 -6.63 -29.71
C ASP A 166 17.99 -8.03 -30.30
N SER A 167 16.84 -8.62 -29.93
CA SER A 167 16.34 -9.86 -30.53
C SER A 167 15.71 -9.59 -31.92
N ASP A 168 16.55 -9.19 -32.88
CA ASP A 168 16.08 -8.65 -34.17
C ASP A 168 15.40 -9.67 -35.09
N ASP A 169 15.71 -10.97 -34.95
CA ASP A 169 15.27 -12.03 -35.87
C ASP A 169 14.27 -12.99 -35.23
N LEU A 170 13.05 -12.50 -35.00
CA LEU A 170 11.88 -13.33 -34.66
C LEU A 170 11.17 -13.86 -35.91
N ALA A 171 11.63 -13.50 -37.11
CA ALA A 171 10.95 -13.83 -38.35
C ALA A 171 10.93 -15.35 -38.59
N GLY A 172 9.78 -15.86 -39.02
CA GLY A 172 9.56 -17.28 -39.25
C GLY A 172 9.24 -18.09 -37.99
N LEU A 173 9.32 -17.50 -36.80
CA LEU A 173 8.77 -18.11 -35.59
C LEU A 173 7.23 -18.11 -35.65
N GLN A 174 6.63 -19.13 -35.05
CA GLN A 174 5.21 -19.13 -34.76
C GLN A 174 4.95 -18.27 -33.53
N SER A 175 3.95 -17.41 -33.62
CA SER A 175 3.46 -16.59 -32.52
C SER A 175 1.99 -16.88 -32.27
N THR A 176 1.53 -16.59 -31.06
CA THR A 176 0.14 -16.68 -30.68
C THR A 176 -0.36 -15.29 -30.29
N ILE A 177 -1.53 -14.92 -30.76
CA ILE A 177 -2.24 -13.71 -30.32
C ILE A 177 -3.50 -14.10 -29.57
N THR A 178 -3.87 -13.30 -28.57
CA THR A 178 -5.03 -13.56 -27.72
C THR A 178 -5.82 -12.29 -27.44
N GLY A 179 -7.14 -12.42 -27.35
CA GLY A 179 -8.01 -11.27 -27.07
C GLY A 179 -9.50 -11.57 -27.18
N TRP A 180 -10.30 -10.52 -26.96
CA TRP A 180 -11.76 -10.53 -27.07
C TRP A 180 -12.27 -9.66 -28.23
N GLY A 181 -11.42 -9.36 -29.20
CA GLY A 181 -11.77 -8.56 -30.35
C GLY A 181 -12.62 -9.29 -31.38
N ASN A 182 -13.14 -8.50 -32.31
CA ASN A 182 -14.09 -8.92 -33.33
C ASN A 182 -13.53 -10.06 -34.21
N THR A 183 -14.39 -11.00 -34.51
CA THR A 183 -14.01 -12.32 -35.04
C THR A 183 -14.23 -12.43 -36.55
N LEU A 184 -14.76 -11.37 -37.16
CA LEU A 184 -15.16 -11.32 -38.55
C LEU A 184 -14.15 -10.54 -39.39
N ALA A 185 -13.58 -11.22 -40.40
CA ALA A 185 -12.68 -10.61 -41.39
C ALA A 185 -13.35 -9.43 -42.13
N GLN A 186 -12.59 -8.36 -42.40
CA GLN A 186 -13.06 -7.20 -43.18
C GLN A 186 -12.79 -7.34 -44.70
N PRO A 187 -13.62 -6.75 -45.60
CA PRO A 187 -14.85 -5.97 -45.34
C PRO A 187 -16.14 -6.82 -45.32
N PHE A 188 -17.07 -6.47 -44.42
CA PHE A 188 -18.27 -7.26 -44.08
C PHE A 188 -19.27 -7.53 -45.22
N PRO A 189 -19.79 -8.77 -45.27
CA PRO A 189 -21.21 -9.01 -45.47
C PRO A 189 -21.83 -9.65 -44.21
N GLY A 190 -22.09 -8.91 -43.11
CA GLY A 190 -22.90 -9.50 -42.02
C GLY A 190 -22.98 -8.92 -40.59
N GLY A 191 -22.13 -7.99 -40.11
CA GLY A 191 -22.24 -7.42 -38.75
C GLY A 191 -21.00 -7.67 -37.86
N VAL A 192 -21.05 -7.28 -36.58
CA VAL A 192 -20.00 -7.43 -35.54
C VAL A 192 -20.25 -8.72 -34.75
N ASN A 193 -19.20 -9.47 -34.39
CA ASN A 193 -19.30 -10.66 -33.54
C ASN A 193 -18.13 -10.67 -32.54
N ASP A 194 -18.35 -10.03 -31.40
CA ASP A 194 -17.38 -9.94 -30.32
C ASP A 194 -17.57 -11.17 -29.39
N PRO A 195 -16.50 -11.92 -29.09
CA PRO A 195 -16.56 -13.12 -28.29
C PRO A 195 -16.73 -12.79 -26.81
N GLN A 196 -17.52 -13.60 -26.10
CA GLN A 196 -17.64 -13.47 -24.65
C GLN A 196 -16.44 -14.10 -23.93
N THR A 197 -15.87 -15.16 -24.48
CA THR A 197 -14.72 -15.91 -23.95
C THR A 197 -13.43 -15.52 -24.66
N LEU A 198 -12.29 -15.63 -23.96
CA LEU A 198 -10.98 -15.31 -24.53
C LEU A 198 -10.67 -16.24 -25.70
N GLN A 199 -10.11 -15.68 -26.75
CA GLN A 199 -9.77 -16.39 -27.98
C GLN A 199 -8.28 -16.39 -28.23
N GLN A 200 -7.81 -17.34 -29.05
CA GLN A 200 -6.42 -17.47 -29.45
C GLN A 200 -6.29 -17.83 -30.93
N THR A 201 -5.19 -17.45 -31.57
CA THR A 201 -4.79 -18.01 -32.88
C THR A 201 -3.28 -17.95 -33.09
N ASP A 202 -2.76 -18.92 -33.83
CA ASP A 202 -1.35 -18.99 -34.18
C ASP A 202 -1.09 -18.37 -35.55
N ILE A 203 -0.15 -17.44 -35.61
CA ILE A 203 0.28 -16.77 -36.85
C ILE A 203 1.80 -16.67 -36.93
N PRO A 204 2.41 -16.83 -38.12
CA PRO A 204 3.84 -16.69 -38.29
C PRO A 204 4.24 -15.21 -38.25
N ILE A 205 5.42 -14.94 -37.70
CA ILE A 205 6.07 -13.63 -37.77
C ILE A 205 6.75 -13.47 -39.14
N LEU A 206 6.57 -12.31 -39.77
CA LEU A 206 7.19 -11.96 -41.04
C LEU A 206 8.39 -11.04 -40.83
N THR A 207 9.35 -11.09 -41.75
CA THR A 207 10.37 -10.03 -41.86
C THR A 207 9.72 -8.69 -42.22
N ASN A 208 10.23 -7.57 -41.70
CA ASN A 208 9.71 -6.24 -42.04
C ASN A 208 9.73 -5.97 -43.56
N ALA A 209 10.75 -6.43 -44.29
CA ALA A 209 10.82 -6.28 -45.74
C ALA A 209 9.69 -7.01 -46.49
N ALA A 210 9.31 -8.22 -46.04
CA ALA A 210 8.18 -8.95 -46.59
C ALA A 210 6.85 -8.26 -46.26
N CYS A 211 6.74 -7.73 -45.03
CA CYS A 211 5.57 -6.97 -44.61
C CYS A 211 5.38 -5.69 -45.42
N GLU A 212 6.44 -4.89 -45.58
CA GLU A 212 6.46 -3.68 -46.41
C GLU A 212 6.01 -3.99 -47.84
N THR A 213 6.57 -5.05 -48.43
CA THR A 213 6.20 -5.50 -49.79
C THR A 213 4.71 -5.88 -49.88
N ALA A 214 4.17 -6.50 -48.83
CA ALA A 214 2.77 -6.91 -48.77
C ALA A 214 1.83 -5.69 -48.73
N TYR A 215 2.17 -4.67 -47.95
CA TYR A 215 1.42 -3.41 -47.89
C TYR A 215 1.54 -2.60 -49.20
N ASP A 216 2.75 -2.47 -49.75
CA ASP A 216 2.97 -1.82 -51.04
C ASP A 216 2.16 -2.44 -52.17
N THR A 217 2.04 -3.77 -52.17
CA THR A 217 1.33 -4.53 -53.20
C THR A 217 -0.18 -4.41 -53.07
N ASN A 218 -0.71 -4.50 -51.84
CA ASN A 218 -2.15 -4.67 -51.60
C ASN A 218 -2.87 -3.38 -51.19
N VAL A 219 -2.15 -2.41 -50.62
CA VAL A 219 -2.68 -1.10 -50.18
C VAL A 219 -2.19 0.02 -51.09
N GLY A 220 -0.89 0.03 -51.41
CA GLY A 220 -0.25 0.99 -52.30
C GLY A 220 1.13 1.42 -51.79
N PRO A 221 1.94 2.09 -52.62
CA PRO A 221 3.32 2.43 -52.27
C PRO A 221 3.38 3.38 -51.06
N GLY A 222 4.23 3.06 -50.08
CA GLY A 222 4.43 3.87 -48.88
C GLY A 222 5.72 3.52 -48.13
N ASP A 223 5.87 4.10 -46.94
CA ASP A 223 6.84 3.70 -45.92
C ASP A 223 6.00 3.21 -44.73
N TRP A 224 5.50 1.98 -44.80
CA TRP A 224 4.46 1.47 -43.89
C TRP A 224 5.02 0.92 -42.59
N ILE A 225 6.19 0.26 -42.64
CA ILE A 225 6.73 -0.56 -41.55
C ILE A 225 8.08 0.00 -41.09
N SER A 226 8.12 0.54 -39.87
CA SER A 226 9.36 0.98 -39.21
C SER A 226 10.11 -0.21 -38.58
N PRO A 227 11.39 -0.05 -38.18
CA PRO A 227 12.10 -1.05 -37.38
C PRO A 227 11.41 -1.38 -36.04
N ASN A 228 10.68 -0.41 -35.46
CA ASN A 228 9.94 -0.57 -34.21
C ASN A 228 8.68 -1.42 -34.33
N MET A 229 8.37 -1.91 -35.53
CA MET A 229 7.20 -2.72 -35.83
C MET A 229 7.57 -4.17 -36.15
N LEU A 230 6.63 -5.06 -35.84
CA LEU A 230 6.67 -6.50 -36.03
C LEU A 230 5.37 -6.95 -36.71
N CYS A 231 5.46 -7.58 -37.87
CA CYS A 231 4.29 -8.08 -38.58
C CYS A 231 4.08 -9.57 -38.35
N ALA A 232 2.82 -9.97 -38.20
CA ALA A 232 2.44 -11.37 -38.12
C ALA A 232 1.14 -11.64 -38.87
N GLY A 233 1.05 -12.79 -39.52
CA GLY A 233 -0.16 -13.17 -40.27
C GLY A 233 0.08 -14.19 -41.36
N LEU A 234 -1.01 -14.78 -41.85
CA LEU A 234 -0.96 -15.72 -42.98
C LEU A 234 -1.09 -14.99 -44.31
N GLU A 235 -0.33 -15.42 -45.32
CA GLU A 235 -0.48 -14.91 -46.69
C GLU A 235 -1.90 -15.10 -47.23
N ALA A 236 -2.54 -16.22 -46.88
CA ALA A 236 -3.93 -16.49 -47.25
C ALA A 236 -4.95 -15.60 -46.52
N GLY A 237 -4.52 -14.86 -45.48
CA GLY A 237 -5.39 -14.18 -44.55
C GLY A 237 -6.22 -15.16 -43.71
N GLY A 238 -7.34 -14.68 -43.19
CA GLY A 238 -8.29 -15.47 -42.41
C GLY A 238 -7.87 -15.74 -40.97
N GLN A 239 -6.65 -15.37 -40.56
CA GLN A 239 -6.20 -15.35 -39.17
C GLN A 239 -5.54 -14.03 -38.77
N GLY A 240 -5.91 -13.50 -37.60
CA GLY A 240 -5.31 -12.28 -37.05
C GLY A 240 -6.19 -11.50 -36.08
N ALA A 241 -5.59 -10.50 -35.45
CA ALA A 241 -6.25 -9.57 -34.53
C ALA A 241 -7.22 -8.64 -35.26
N CYS A 242 -8.22 -8.13 -34.54
CA CYS A 242 -9.19 -7.17 -35.06
C CYS A 242 -9.60 -6.14 -34.00
N GLN A 243 -10.69 -5.42 -34.26
CA GLN A 243 -11.23 -4.38 -33.39
C GLN A 243 -11.43 -4.93 -31.97
N GLY A 244 -10.87 -4.26 -30.97
CA GLY A 244 -10.91 -4.69 -29.56
C GLY A 244 -9.68 -5.47 -29.11
N ASP A 245 -8.84 -6.00 -30.00
CA ASP A 245 -7.58 -6.67 -29.60
C ASP A 245 -6.40 -5.71 -29.41
N GLY A 246 -6.57 -4.42 -29.75
CA GLY A 246 -5.54 -3.39 -29.65
C GLY A 246 -4.93 -3.34 -28.24
N GLY A 247 -3.61 -3.23 -28.15
CA GLY A 247 -2.87 -3.29 -26.90
C GLY A 247 -2.66 -4.69 -26.32
N GLY A 248 -3.36 -5.71 -26.84
CA GLY A 248 -3.22 -7.10 -26.42
C GLY A 248 -1.88 -7.74 -26.84
N PRO A 249 -1.57 -8.92 -26.30
CA PRO A 249 -0.28 -9.57 -26.50
C PRO A 249 -0.16 -10.31 -27.84
N LEU A 250 1.04 -10.24 -28.42
CA LEU A 250 1.58 -11.24 -29.35
C LEU A 250 2.75 -11.94 -28.67
N VAL A 251 2.61 -13.25 -28.44
CA VAL A 251 3.58 -14.05 -27.67
C VAL A 251 4.28 -15.09 -28.53
N ILE A 252 5.50 -15.43 -28.15
CA ILE A 252 6.27 -16.55 -28.71
C ILE A 252 6.68 -17.51 -27.59
N PHE A 253 6.85 -18.78 -27.92
CA PHE A 253 7.44 -19.75 -26.99
C PHE A 253 8.93 -19.91 -27.28
N ASP A 254 9.78 -19.57 -26.31
CA ASP A 254 11.21 -19.82 -26.38
C ASP A 254 11.49 -21.29 -26.02
N ASP A 255 11.81 -22.10 -27.03
CA ASP A 255 12.13 -23.51 -26.86
C ASP A 255 13.39 -23.78 -26.02
N VAL A 256 14.32 -22.83 -25.91
CA VAL A 256 15.54 -22.96 -25.11
C VAL A 256 15.26 -22.70 -23.64
N LEU A 257 14.53 -21.62 -23.35
CA LEU A 257 14.16 -21.23 -21.98
C LEU A 257 12.91 -21.98 -21.48
N GLN A 258 12.18 -22.67 -22.36
CA GLN A 258 10.93 -23.38 -22.08
C GLN A 258 9.89 -22.45 -21.44
N GLN A 259 9.77 -21.23 -21.97
CA GLN A 259 8.87 -20.21 -21.45
C GLN A 259 8.26 -19.35 -22.57
N TRP A 260 7.09 -18.80 -22.30
CA TRP A 260 6.47 -17.79 -23.15
C TRP A 260 7.15 -16.44 -22.96
N GLN A 261 7.22 -15.66 -24.03
CA GLN A 261 7.74 -14.29 -24.01
C GLN A 261 6.86 -13.35 -24.84
N LEU A 262 6.75 -12.12 -24.40
CA LEU A 262 6.01 -11.07 -25.11
C LEU A 262 6.88 -10.51 -26.24
N ALA A 263 6.50 -10.81 -27.48
CA ALA A 263 7.22 -10.39 -28.68
C ALA A 263 6.62 -9.14 -29.32
N GLY A 264 5.32 -8.91 -29.14
CA GLY A 264 4.64 -7.75 -29.70
C GLY A 264 3.45 -7.26 -28.89
N VAL A 265 3.09 -6.00 -29.12
CA VAL A 265 1.84 -5.37 -28.65
C VAL A 265 0.98 -5.08 -29.87
N ILE A 266 -0.25 -5.58 -29.90
CA ILE A 266 -1.16 -5.43 -31.05
C ILE A 266 -1.44 -3.94 -31.28
N SER A 267 -1.17 -3.43 -32.49
CA SER A 267 -1.22 -2.00 -32.79
C SER A 267 -2.26 -1.69 -33.87
N TRP A 268 -2.04 -2.08 -35.13
CA TRP A 268 -2.96 -1.74 -36.23
C TRP A 268 -2.96 -2.77 -37.38
N SER A 269 -3.97 -2.69 -38.24
CA SER A 269 -4.02 -3.44 -39.51
C SER A 269 -4.92 -2.74 -40.54
N VAL A 270 -4.71 -3.01 -41.84
CA VAL A 270 -5.63 -2.58 -42.92
C VAL A 270 -6.52 -3.75 -43.32
N GLY A 271 -7.69 -3.82 -42.68
CA GLY A 271 -8.63 -4.92 -42.86
C GLY A 271 -8.21 -6.16 -42.08
N CYS A 272 -8.99 -6.48 -41.03
CA CYS A 272 -8.67 -7.60 -40.14
C CYS A 272 -8.52 -8.90 -40.91
N ALA A 273 -7.35 -9.54 -40.75
CA ALA A 273 -6.98 -10.81 -41.37
C ALA A 273 -7.25 -10.86 -42.88
N ALA A 274 -7.08 -9.74 -43.59
CA ALA A 274 -7.24 -9.69 -45.03
C ALA A 274 -6.14 -10.53 -45.73
N PRO A 275 -6.47 -11.26 -46.82
CA PRO A 275 -5.47 -11.99 -47.59
C PRO A 275 -4.35 -11.07 -48.06
N GLY A 276 -3.11 -11.45 -47.80
CA GLY A 276 -1.91 -10.71 -48.19
C GLY A 276 -1.63 -9.43 -47.40
N ILE A 277 -2.36 -9.13 -46.31
CA ILE A 277 -2.11 -7.97 -45.45
C ILE A 277 -1.92 -8.48 -44.00
N PRO A 278 -0.68 -8.62 -43.52
CA PRO A 278 -0.41 -9.05 -42.15
C PRO A 278 -0.79 -7.97 -41.12
N GLY A 279 -1.08 -8.37 -39.88
CA GLY A 279 -1.29 -7.43 -38.78
C GLY A 279 0.04 -6.85 -38.29
N VAL A 280 0.02 -5.61 -37.81
CA VAL A 280 1.20 -4.88 -37.35
C VAL A 280 1.14 -4.69 -35.84
N ASN A 281 2.23 -5.03 -35.17
CA ASN A 281 2.40 -4.99 -33.73
C ASN A 281 3.63 -4.13 -33.42
N THR A 282 3.64 -3.47 -32.27
CA THR A 282 4.86 -2.84 -31.76
C THR A 282 5.86 -3.93 -31.36
N ARG A 283 7.11 -3.83 -31.83
CA ARG A 283 8.19 -4.80 -31.61
C ARG A 283 8.79 -4.63 -30.21
N VAL A 284 8.42 -5.49 -29.27
CA VAL A 284 8.80 -5.33 -27.84
C VAL A 284 10.31 -5.36 -27.60
N SER A 285 11.09 -6.06 -28.43
CA SER A 285 12.56 -6.11 -28.29
C SER A 285 13.21 -4.72 -28.39
N GLU A 286 12.65 -3.77 -29.15
CA GLU A 286 13.20 -2.40 -29.24
C GLU A 286 12.91 -1.57 -27.99
N PHE A 287 11.93 -1.98 -27.19
CA PHE A 287 11.43 -1.23 -26.03
C PHE A 287 11.74 -1.91 -24.70
N THR A 288 12.41 -3.06 -24.71
CA THR A 288 12.66 -3.87 -23.51
C THR A 288 13.43 -3.11 -22.46
N ASP A 289 14.48 -2.37 -22.85
CA ASP A 289 15.25 -1.55 -21.91
C ASP A 289 14.42 -0.39 -21.33
N TRP A 290 13.58 0.23 -22.14
CA TRP A 290 12.65 1.26 -21.68
C TRP A 290 11.66 0.66 -20.67
N VAL A 291 11.02 -0.46 -20.99
CA VAL A 291 10.08 -1.11 -20.05
C VAL A 291 10.77 -1.51 -18.75
N HIS A 292 11.91 -2.19 -18.82
CA HIS A 292 12.70 -2.59 -17.66
C HIS A 292 13.15 -1.40 -16.80
N SER A 293 13.39 -0.23 -17.40
CA SER A 293 13.74 0.97 -16.64
C SER A 293 12.64 1.44 -15.69
N TYR A 294 11.37 1.05 -15.93
CA TYR A 294 10.25 1.30 -15.02
C TYR A 294 9.97 0.11 -14.11
N ILE A 295 9.92 -1.11 -14.67
CA ILE A 295 9.41 -2.27 -13.93
C ILE A 295 10.47 -2.96 -13.06
N LEU A 296 11.76 -2.76 -13.33
CA LEU A 296 12.87 -3.32 -12.55
C LEU A 296 13.59 -2.24 -11.73
N GLN A 297 12.85 -1.54 -10.87
CA GLN A 297 13.42 -0.56 -9.94
C GLN A 297 13.59 -1.13 -8.53
N ALA A 298 14.59 -0.60 -7.82
CA ALA A 298 14.73 -0.82 -6.39
C ALA A 298 13.99 0.30 -5.65
N GLU A 299 13.25 -0.05 -4.61
CA GLU A 299 12.53 0.90 -3.76
C GLU A 299 13.03 0.76 -2.33
N VAL A 300 14.04 1.55 -1.98
CA VAL A 300 14.71 1.42 -0.69
C VAL A 300 14.13 2.40 0.32
N SER A 301 13.75 1.89 1.49
CA SER A 301 13.41 2.68 2.66
C SER A 301 14.34 2.38 3.82
N LEU A 302 14.58 3.38 4.67
CA LEU A 302 15.40 3.28 5.88
C LEU A 302 14.54 3.52 7.12
N GLU A 303 14.42 2.51 7.96
CA GLU A 303 13.81 2.60 9.29
C GLU A 303 14.90 2.60 10.37
N LYS A 304 14.70 3.43 11.40
CA LYS A 304 15.55 3.46 12.58
C LYS A 304 14.73 3.17 13.83
N SER A 305 15.26 2.31 14.71
CA SER A 305 14.70 2.03 16.03
C SER A 305 15.75 2.16 17.13
N VAL A 306 15.27 2.36 18.36
CA VAL A 306 16.09 2.50 19.57
C VAL A 306 15.64 1.50 20.63
N SER A 307 16.57 1.01 21.44
CA SER A 307 16.30 -0.04 22.44
C SER A 307 15.46 0.43 23.62
N ALA A 308 15.41 1.73 23.90
CA ALA A 308 14.62 2.31 24.96
C ALA A 308 14.25 3.78 24.65
N THR A 309 13.03 4.18 24.99
CA THR A 309 12.57 5.59 24.92
C THR A 309 12.96 6.38 26.16
N GLU A 310 13.42 5.69 27.20
CA GLU A 310 13.93 6.24 28.45
C GLU A 310 15.17 5.49 28.91
N ILE A 311 16.13 6.18 29.52
CA ILE A 311 17.39 5.56 29.93
C ILE A 311 18.07 6.35 31.07
N SER A 312 18.75 5.67 32.00
CA SER A 312 19.52 6.36 33.04
C SER A 312 20.92 6.77 32.56
N PRO A 313 21.51 7.85 33.12
CA PRO A 313 22.91 8.18 32.89
C PRO A 313 23.85 6.98 33.14
N GLY A 314 24.78 6.75 32.22
CA GLY A 314 25.72 5.62 32.29
C GLY A 314 25.24 4.31 31.68
N GLU A 315 23.95 4.17 31.38
CA GLU A 315 23.42 2.99 30.69
C GLU A 315 23.73 3.01 29.19
N THR A 316 23.55 1.86 28.54
CA THR A 316 23.84 1.68 27.11
C THR A 316 22.55 1.71 26.30
N LEU A 317 22.49 2.60 25.32
CA LEU A 317 21.41 2.74 24.35
C LEU A 317 21.84 2.12 23.02
N ALA A 318 21.04 1.17 22.49
CA ALA A 318 21.32 0.53 21.21
C ALA A 318 20.38 1.04 20.12
N TYR A 319 20.92 1.25 18.93
CA TYR A 319 20.19 1.66 17.73
C TYR A 319 20.26 0.58 16.66
N THR A 320 19.15 0.35 15.97
CA THR A 320 19.07 -0.55 14.80
C THR A 320 18.60 0.25 13.58
N LEU A 321 19.29 0.07 12.47
CA LEU A 321 19.00 0.65 11.17
C LEU A 321 18.61 -0.48 10.21
N THR A 322 17.40 -0.45 9.69
CA THR A 322 16.88 -1.47 8.78
C THR A 322 16.61 -0.85 7.42
N LEU A 323 17.34 -1.32 6.41
CA LEU A 323 17.05 -1.06 5.01
C LEU A 323 16.06 -2.11 4.50
N LYS A 324 14.98 -1.66 3.87
CA LYS A 324 14.00 -2.54 3.20
C LYS A 324 13.93 -2.16 1.73
N ASN A 325 13.92 -3.16 0.85
CA ASN A 325 13.73 -2.96 -0.57
C ASN A 325 12.41 -3.57 -1.01
N SER A 326 11.39 -2.76 -1.25
CA SER A 326 10.09 -3.20 -1.79
C SER A 326 10.09 -3.37 -3.30
N GLY A 327 11.15 -2.93 -3.99
CA GLY A 327 11.23 -2.96 -5.44
C GLY A 327 11.61 -4.34 -6.00
N ALA A 328 11.35 -4.51 -7.30
CA ALA A 328 11.60 -5.74 -8.05
C ALA A 328 13.09 -5.95 -8.43
N ALA A 329 13.94 -4.91 -8.31
CA ALA A 329 15.38 -5.01 -8.53
C ALA A 329 16.19 -4.94 -7.24
N PRO A 330 17.34 -5.64 -7.15
CA PRO A 330 18.23 -5.53 -6.00
C PRO A 330 18.85 -4.13 -5.90
N ALA A 331 18.84 -3.57 -4.70
CA ALA A 331 19.54 -2.34 -4.40
C ALA A 331 20.99 -2.65 -4.00
N ASN A 332 21.96 -1.98 -4.62
CA ASN A 332 23.39 -2.19 -4.37
C ASN A 332 24.08 -0.86 -4.09
N SER A 333 25.29 -0.94 -3.52
CA SER A 333 26.13 0.24 -3.24
C SER A 333 25.46 1.28 -2.35
N ILE A 334 24.59 0.84 -1.43
CA ILE A 334 23.96 1.73 -0.45
C ILE A 334 25.00 2.14 0.60
N THR A 335 25.07 3.43 0.88
CA THR A 335 25.85 3.99 1.98
C THR A 335 24.93 4.46 3.09
N LEU A 336 25.07 3.88 4.29
CA LEU A 336 24.40 4.38 5.49
C LEU A 336 25.36 5.25 6.30
N THR A 337 24.84 6.34 6.86
CA THR A 337 25.57 7.18 7.81
C THR A 337 24.70 7.53 9.00
N ASP A 338 25.29 7.52 10.19
CA ASP A 338 24.62 7.86 11.45
C ASP A 338 25.59 8.62 12.36
N THR A 339 25.17 9.76 12.89
CA THR A 339 26.00 10.58 13.78
C THR A 339 25.80 10.17 15.23
N ILE A 340 26.89 9.99 15.98
CA ILE A 340 26.80 9.70 17.41
C ILE A 340 26.09 10.87 18.11
N PRO A 341 24.99 10.62 18.83
CA PRO A 341 24.22 11.67 19.48
C PRO A 341 25.02 12.45 20.52
N LEU A 342 24.66 13.72 20.70
CA LEU A 342 25.13 14.51 21.84
C LEU A 342 24.70 13.85 23.16
N SER A 343 25.45 14.14 24.23
CA SER A 343 25.24 13.57 25.57
C SER A 343 25.42 12.03 25.63
N THR A 344 26.09 11.47 24.63
CA THR A 344 26.45 10.06 24.58
C THR A 344 27.87 9.88 24.07
N VAL A 345 28.46 8.72 24.39
CA VAL A 345 29.77 8.29 23.87
C VAL A 345 29.58 6.98 23.13
N TYR A 346 30.21 6.84 21.96
CA TYR A 346 30.18 5.59 21.22
C TYR A 346 30.65 4.40 22.05
N ALA A 347 29.84 3.34 22.15
CA ALA A 347 30.24 2.11 22.80
C ALA A 347 31.19 1.35 21.86
N VAL A 348 32.49 1.37 22.18
CA VAL A 348 33.55 0.75 21.37
C VAL A 348 33.21 -0.72 21.07
N ASP A 349 33.45 -1.13 19.82
CA ASP A 349 33.20 -2.47 19.29
C ASP A 349 31.72 -2.90 19.26
N SER A 350 30.77 -1.98 19.44
CA SER A 350 29.32 -2.29 19.36
C SER A 350 28.75 -2.33 17.94
N VAL A 351 29.49 -1.83 16.94
CA VAL A 351 28.98 -1.70 15.57
C VAL A 351 28.92 -3.06 14.87
N THR A 352 27.81 -3.33 14.19
CA THR A 352 27.60 -4.55 13.39
C THR A 352 27.62 -4.24 11.89
N GLY A 353 27.58 -5.27 11.04
CA GLY A 353 27.46 -5.08 9.59
C GLY A 353 28.66 -4.43 8.89
N GLY A 354 29.83 -4.39 9.54
CA GLY A 354 31.05 -3.83 8.95
C GLY A 354 31.14 -2.30 8.98
N GLY A 355 30.30 -1.63 9.79
CA GLY A 355 30.36 -0.18 9.94
C GLY A 355 31.68 0.32 10.54
N ILE A 356 32.06 1.53 10.16
CA ILE A 356 33.32 2.17 10.55
C ILE A 356 32.99 3.46 11.31
N TYR A 357 33.56 3.61 12.52
CA TYR A 357 33.51 4.83 13.31
C TYR A 357 34.62 5.80 12.93
N VAL A 358 34.25 6.99 12.46
CA VAL A 358 35.13 8.09 12.07
C VAL A 358 34.46 9.41 12.43
N ASP A 359 35.19 10.29 13.12
CA ASP A 359 34.79 11.68 13.39
C ASP A 359 33.34 11.83 13.92
N ASP A 360 33.02 11.11 15.00
CA ASP A 360 31.68 11.09 15.63
C ASP A 360 30.55 10.60 14.73
N SER A 361 30.87 9.84 13.68
CA SER A 361 29.89 9.21 12.79
C SER A 361 30.22 7.74 12.52
N LEU A 362 29.19 6.94 12.29
CA LEU A 362 29.29 5.60 11.74
C LEU A 362 28.94 5.61 10.25
N VAL A 363 29.74 4.90 9.47
CA VAL A 363 29.54 4.74 8.03
C VAL A 363 29.54 3.26 7.68
N TRP A 364 28.50 2.82 6.98
CA TRP A 364 28.45 1.52 6.29
C TRP A 364 28.44 1.77 4.80
N SER A 365 29.40 1.17 4.08
CA SER A 365 29.54 1.32 2.63
C SER A 365 29.25 0.00 1.93
N ASP A 366 28.85 0.10 0.67
CA ASP A 366 28.63 -1.03 -0.23
C ASP A 366 27.60 -2.05 0.29
N LEU A 367 26.56 -1.58 0.99
CA LEU A 367 25.45 -2.43 1.40
C LEU A 367 24.58 -2.80 0.19
N SER A 368 24.04 -4.02 0.24
CA SER A 368 23.12 -4.56 -0.77
C SER A 368 21.88 -5.11 -0.11
N VAL A 369 20.72 -4.85 -0.71
CA VAL A 369 19.43 -5.40 -0.30
C VAL A 369 18.77 -6.06 -1.51
N ALA A 370 18.49 -7.36 -1.40
CA ALA A 370 17.79 -8.09 -2.47
C ALA A 370 16.40 -7.49 -2.73
N ALA A 371 15.85 -7.73 -3.92
CA ALA A 371 14.45 -7.41 -4.21
C ALA A 371 13.52 -8.10 -3.19
N GLY A 372 12.55 -7.37 -2.66
CA GLY A 372 11.67 -7.82 -1.57
C GLY A 372 12.38 -8.16 -0.24
N GLY A 373 13.66 -7.80 -0.11
CA GLY A 373 14.50 -8.17 1.02
C GLY A 373 14.73 -7.05 2.03
N GLU A 374 15.36 -7.42 3.15
CA GLU A 374 15.77 -6.47 4.19
C GLU A 374 17.22 -6.73 4.63
N THR A 375 17.89 -5.69 5.11
CA THR A 375 19.22 -5.78 5.74
C THR A 375 19.28 -4.82 6.92
N ALA A 376 19.74 -5.31 8.07
CA ALA A 376 19.83 -4.52 9.28
C ALA A 376 21.29 -4.41 9.77
N VAL A 377 21.63 -3.23 10.28
CA VAL A 377 22.88 -2.94 10.99
C VAL A 377 22.56 -2.25 12.31
N SER A 378 23.50 -2.26 13.24
CA SER A 378 23.28 -1.72 14.58
C SER A 378 24.56 -1.18 15.21
N PHE A 379 24.39 -0.34 16.22
CA PHE A 379 25.45 0.15 17.08
C PHE A 379 24.89 0.54 18.44
N ALA A 380 25.75 0.79 19.41
CA ALA A 380 25.35 1.28 20.72
C ALA A 380 26.17 2.49 21.18
N VAL A 381 25.57 3.28 22.06
CA VAL A 381 26.19 4.43 22.73
C VAL A 381 25.96 4.30 24.24
N GLN A 382 26.89 4.79 25.03
CA GLN A 382 26.72 4.95 26.46
C GLN A 382 26.26 6.38 26.74
N VAL A 383 25.22 6.53 27.56
CA VAL A 383 24.72 7.85 27.96
C VAL A 383 25.71 8.47 28.95
N ASP A 384 26.04 9.74 28.75
CA ASP A 384 26.98 10.44 29.62
C ASP A 384 26.50 10.43 31.07
N MET A 385 27.39 10.12 32.02
CA MET A 385 27.09 10.13 33.45
C MET A 385 26.65 11.51 33.96
N ASP A 386 27.09 12.57 33.27
CA ASP A 386 26.79 13.97 33.61
C ASP A 386 25.61 14.52 32.79
N ALA A 387 24.92 13.70 32.00
CA ALA A 387 23.71 14.09 31.29
C ALA A 387 22.54 14.16 32.28
N ILE A 388 22.54 15.21 33.09
CA ILE A 388 21.47 15.54 34.04
C ILE A 388 20.44 16.45 33.39
N PRO A 389 19.14 16.34 33.76
CA PRO A 389 18.13 17.31 33.36
C PRO A 389 18.63 18.73 33.62
N THR A 390 18.49 19.62 32.63
CA THR A 390 19.02 20.98 32.74
C THR A 390 18.27 21.81 33.78
N LYS A 391 17.03 21.41 34.11
CA LYS A 391 16.24 21.96 35.22
C LYS A 391 15.21 20.96 35.75
N ILE A 392 15.13 20.84 37.06
CA ILE A 392 14.04 20.16 37.78
C ILE A 392 13.24 21.24 38.49
N ALA A 393 12.00 21.48 38.07
CA ALA A 393 11.09 22.39 38.76
C ALA A 393 10.42 21.69 39.95
N VAL A 394 9.96 20.46 39.76
CA VAL A 394 9.46 19.57 40.81
C VAL A 394 9.78 18.12 40.45
N PHE A 395 10.12 17.31 41.45
CA PHE A 395 10.03 15.85 41.40
C PHE A 395 9.42 15.36 42.71
N ASP A 396 8.43 14.50 42.62
CA ASP A 396 7.78 13.86 43.76
C ASP A 396 7.49 12.40 43.42
N ASP A 397 8.09 11.50 44.19
CA ASP A 397 7.93 10.04 44.14
C ASP A 397 6.85 9.55 45.13
N MET A 398 6.11 10.45 45.76
CA MET A 398 5.03 10.21 46.74
C MET A 398 5.46 9.55 48.06
N GLU A 399 6.74 9.24 48.22
CA GLU A 399 7.30 8.59 49.42
C GLU A 399 7.46 9.53 50.62
N ASN A 400 7.41 10.84 50.37
CA ASN A 400 7.66 11.88 51.37
C ASN A 400 6.38 12.46 51.99
N GLY A 401 5.24 11.81 51.75
CA GLY A 401 3.92 12.21 52.27
C GLY A 401 3.24 13.31 51.43
N ALA A 402 2.13 13.84 51.95
CA ALA A 402 1.21 14.68 51.18
C ALA A 402 1.55 16.18 51.14
N ASP A 403 2.64 16.63 51.76
CA ASP A 403 2.90 18.06 52.02
C ASP A 403 3.05 18.92 50.75
N ASN A 404 3.43 18.31 49.62
CA ASN A 404 3.56 19.01 48.33
C ASN A 404 2.24 19.16 47.57
N TRP A 405 1.16 18.55 48.06
CA TRP A 405 -0.09 18.39 47.32
C TRP A 405 -1.25 19.06 48.04
N ILE A 406 -2.19 19.57 47.25
CA ILE A 406 -3.46 20.12 47.74
C ILE A 406 -4.57 19.23 47.23
N VAL A 407 -5.27 18.58 48.14
CA VAL A 407 -6.44 17.74 47.84
C VAL A 407 -7.72 18.52 48.12
N SER A 408 -8.67 18.46 47.20
CA SER A 408 -9.98 19.09 47.34
C SER A 408 -11.01 18.48 46.37
N HIS A 409 -12.25 18.92 46.44
CA HIS A 409 -13.35 18.54 45.54
C HIS A 409 -14.28 19.73 45.26
N ALA A 410 -15.19 19.60 44.27
CA ALA A 410 -16.20 20.63 44.04
C ALA A 410 -17.27 20.65 45.15
N GLU A 411 -17.65 21.86 45.61
CA GLU A 411 -18.62 22.06 46.70
C GLU A 411 -20.01 21.45 46.42
N ASP A 412 -20.40 21.37 45.14
CA ASP A 412 -21.70 20.87 44.70
C ASP A 412 -21.69 19.38 44.30
N SER A 413 -20.66 18.63 44.69
CA SER A 413 -20.48 17.20 44.35
C SER A 413 -20.28 16.32 45.60
N ALA A 414 -20.20 15.00 45.43
CA ALA A 414 -19.85 14.10 46.53
C ALA A 414 -18.45 14.46 47.10
N PRO A 415 -18.29 14.56 48.43
CA PRO A 415 -17.05 15.03 49.05
C PRO A 415 -15.99 13.91 49.13
N ILE A 416 -15.49 13.52 47.96
CA ILE A 416 -14.46 12.48 47.78
C ILE A 416 -13.14 13.18 47.49
N ASP A 417 -12.13 12.86 48.28
CA ASP A 417 -10.79 13.43 48.21
C ASP A 417 -9.80 12.33 47.85
N TRP A 418 -8.76 12.68 47.09
CA TRP A 418 -7.63 11.80 46.81
C TRP A 418 -6.92 11.40 48.11
N THR A 419 -6.37 10.19 48.15
CA THR A 419 -5.65 9.65 49.31
C THR A 419 -4.34 9.01 48.89
N LEU A 420 -3.38 8.88 49.81
CA LEU A 420 -2.20 8.05 49.56
C LEU A 420 -2.57 6.58 49.74
N ASP A 421 -2.29 5.78 48.71
CA ASP A 421 -2.49 4.34 48.67
C ASP A 421 -1.14 3.63 48.79
N ASP A 422 -1.08 2.59 49.62
CA ASP A 422 0.11 1.75 49.85
C ASP A 422 -0.03 0.34 49.25
N VAL A 423 -1.06 0.13 48.41
CA VAL A 423 -1.40 -1.16 47.85
C VAL A 423 -0.92 -1.29 46.40
N ASN A 424 -1.03 -0.22 45.61
CA ASN A 424 -0.69 -0.23 44.20
C ASN A 424 0.19 0.96 43.76
N PRO A 425 1.37 1.19 44.38
CA PRO A 425 2.36 2.14 43.86
C PRO A 425 3.02 1.62 42.58
N TYR A 426 3.47 2.53 41.71
CA TYR A 426 4.33 2.16 40.58
C TYR A 426 5.72 1.78 41.07
N ARG A 427 6.27 2.59 41.97
CA ARG A 427 7.57 2.40 42.61
C ARG A 427 7.47 2.86 44.05
N GLY A 428 8.23 2.23 44.95
CA GLY A 428 8.23 2.59 46.36
C GLY A 428 7.03 2.01 47.11
N ASP A 429 6.63 2.69 48.18
CA ASP A 429 5.58 2.29 49.11
C ASP A 429 4.26 3.04 48.87
N TYR A 430 4.23 4.19 48.18
CA TYR A 430 3.05 5.06 48.08
C TYR A 430 2.76 5.58 46.67
N ALA A 431 1.47 5.73 46.34
CA ALA A 431 0.99 6.51 45.19
C ALA A 431 -0.27 7.30 45.58
N TRP A 432 -0.59 8.36 44.85
CA TRP A 432 -1.87 9.05 45.01
C TRP A 432 -2.99 8.26 44.36
N PHE A 433 -4.14 8.13 45.02
CA PHE A 433 -5.31 7.40 44.55
C PHE A 433 -6.60 8.22 44.65
N GLY A 434 -7.30 8.36 43.52
CA GLY A 434 -8.64 8.93 43.42
C GLY A 434 -9.66 7.81 43.18
N GLU A 435 -10.67 7.69 44.03
CA GLU A 435 -11.66 6.62 43.99
C GLU A 435 -12.70 6.86 42.90
N ASP A 436 -12.99 5.85 42.09
CA ASP A 436 -14.16 5.85 41.19
C ASP A 436 -15.40 5.41 42.00
N VAL A 437 -16.33 6.34 42.22
CA VAL A 437 -17.53 6.13 43.04
C VAL A 437 -18.80 6.22 42.20
N ALA A 438 -19.81 5.43 42.57
CA ALA A 438 -21.17 5.47 42.02
C ALA A 438 -21.99 6.69 42.50
N LEU A 439 -21.37 7.88 42.51
CA LEU A 439 -21.95 9.17 42.87
C LEU A 439 -21.32 10.24 41.97
N VAL A 440 -22.08 11.28 41.62
CA VAL A 440 -21.50 12.46 40.96
C VAL A 440 -20.44 13.09 41.87
N SER A 441 -19.17 12.98 41.47
CA SER A 441 -18.01 13.54 42.19
C SER A 441 -17.09 14.30 41.24
N ASP A 442 -16.44 15.35 41.76
CA ASP A 442 -15.46 16.15 41.02
C ASP A 442 -14.24 16.40 41.91
N GLN A 443 -13.25 15.52 41.78
CA GLN A 443 -12.13 15.37 42.71
C GLN A 443 -10.87 16.04 42.14
N TYR A 444 -10.09 16.71 42.99
CA TYR A 444 -8.92 17.50 42.61
C TYR A 444 -7.68 17.11 43.42
N LEU A 445 -6.62 16.75 42.71
CA LEU A 445 -5.27 16.61 43.25
C LEU A 445 -4.36 17.65 42.58
N VAL A 446 -3.91 18.64 43.35
CA VAL A 446 -3.18 19.80 42.82
C VAL A 446 -1.73 19.80 43.31
N LEU A 447 -0.80 19.96 42.37
CA LEU A 447 0.63 20.16 42.60
C LEU A 447 1.02 21.62 42.32
N PRO A 448 1.30 22.43 43.34
CA PRO A 448 1.87 23.75 43.16
C PRO A 448 3.34 23.67 42.75
N ILE A 449 3.72 24.35 41.66
CA ILE A 449 5.10 24.46 41.22
C ILE A 449 5.64 25.81 41.68
N SER A 450 6.68 25.79 42.52
CA SER A 450 7.23 27.00 43.15
C SER A 450 8.24 27.75 42.25
N ASP A 451 8.81 27.06 41.27
CA ASP A 451 9.77 27.60 40.31
C ASP A 451 9.12 27.97 38.97
N THR A 452 9.76 28.88 38.23
CA THR A 452 9.32 29.21 36.86
C THR A 452 9.67 28.09 35.90
N LEU A 453 8.76 27.76 34.98
CA LEU A 453 9.06 26.83 33.90
C LEU A 453 10.07 27.43 32.90
N GLU A 454 10.83 26.58 32.24
CA GLU A 454 11.74 26.96 31.14
C GLU A 454 11.21 26.53 29.78
N ILE A 455 11.81 27.09 28.73
CA ILE A 455 11.62 26.55 27.38
C ILE A 455 11.99 25.05 27.42
N ASP A 456 11.18 24.23 26.74
CA ASP A 456 11.31 22.76 26.73
C ASP A 456 10.96 22.05 28.05
N SER A 457 10.29 22.72 28.99
CA SER A 457 9.75 22.04 30.18
C SER A 457 8.67 21.02 29.78
N SER A 458 8.64 19.88 30.47
CA SER A 458 7.63 18.85 30.33
C SER A 458 7.15 18.37 31.69
N LEU A 459 5.87 18.02 31.77
CA LEU A 459 5.30 17.23 32.86
C LEU A 459 5.33 15.75 32.45
N ARG A 460 5.85 14.91 33.33
CA ARG A 460 5.77 13.45 33.23
C ARG A 460 5.24 12.85 34.50
N PHE A 461 4.45 11.80 34.37
CA PHE A 461 3.93 11.07 35.52
C PHE A 461 3.55 9.66 35.11
N TRP A 462 3.72 8.73 36.04
CA TRP A 462 3.23 7.37 35.92
C TRP A 462 1.83 7.28 36.50
N HIS A 463 0.92 6.62 35.80
CA HIS A 463 -0.43 6.42 36.29
C HIS A 463 -1.04 5.11 35.83
N ALA A 464 -1.94 4.59 36.63
CA ALA A 464 -2.81 3.47 36.28
C ALA A 464 -4.25 3.89 36.54
N TYR A 465 -5.19 3.52 35.68
CA TYR A 465 -6.60 3.84 35.89
C TYR A 465 -7.50 2.67 35.51
N ASN A 466 -8.59 2.54 36.25
CA ASN A 466 -9.68 1.60 35.98
C ASN A 466 -10.99 2.29 36.37
N LEU A 467 -11.62 2.88 35.36
CA LEU A 467 -12.78 3.77 35.43
C LEU A 467 -13.96 3.20 34.63
N GLU A 468 -15.19 3.69 34.85
CA GLU A 468 -16.33 3.38 33.98
C GLU A 468 -16.06 3.88 32.54
N GLU A 469 -15.88 2.95 31.59
CA GLU A 469 -15.44 3.24 30.23
C GLU A 469 -16.39 4.20 29.49
N MET A 470 -15.83 5.28 28.94
CA MET A 470 -16.51 6.39 28.26
C MET A 470 -17.50 7.18 29.12
N VAL A 471 -17.60 6.91 30.43
CA VAL A 471 -18.56 7.60 31.30
C VAL A 471 -17.81 8.38 32.37
N ASP A 472 -16.90 7.72 33.05
CA ASP A 472 -16.04 8.29 34.07
C ASP A 472 -14.63 8.50 33.53
N GLY A 473 -13.96 9.54 34.02
CA GLY A 473 -12.71 9.93 33.42
C GLY A 473 -11.83 10.85 34.22
N GLY A 474 -10.55 10.82 33.84
CA GLY A 474 -9.49 11.63 34.40
C GLY A 474 -8.91 12.59 33.39
N VAL A 475 -8.60 13.82 33.81
CA VAL A 475 -7.85 14.79 33.01
C VAL A 475 -6.71 15.41 33.79
N VAL A 476 -5.79 16.04 33.06
CA VAL A 476 -4.74 16.89 33.59
C VAL A 476 -4.94 18.32 33.12
N GLU A 477 -4.85 19.26 34.04
CA GLU A 477 -5.09 20.68 33.79
C GLU A 477 -3.97 21.53 34.39
N ILE A 478 -3.78 22.73 33.85
CA ILE A 478 -2.77 23.69 34.29
C ILE A 478 -3.39 25.05 34.64
N SER A 479 -2.85 25.70 35.66
CA SER A 479 -3.22 27.06 36.05
C SER A 479 -1.99 27.96 36.14
N THR A 480 -2.06 29.16 35.54
CA THR A 480 -1.03 30.22 35.64
C THR A 480 -1.43 31.35 36.60
N ASN A 481 -2.57 31.21 37.29
CA ASN A 481 -3.12 32.25 38.17
C ASN A 481 -3.52 31.68 39.53
N ASN A 482 -2.72 30.75 40.05
CA ASN A 482 -2.86 30.17 41.38
C ASN A 482 -4.25 29.54 41.61
N GLY A 483 -4.71 28.77 40.61
CA GLY A 483 -5.91 27.95 40.69
C GLY A 483 -7.23 28.67 40.41
N VAL A 484 -7.20 29.95 40.00
CA VAL A 484 -8.42 30.71 39.68
C VAL A 484 -9.06 30.25 38.38
N THR A 485 -8.25 29.95 37.35
CA THR A 485 -8.70 29.33 36.11
C THR A 485 -7.77 28.18 35.72
N TRP A 486 -8.35 27.19 35.06
CA TRP A 486 -7.67 25.96 34.64
C TRP A 486 -7.82 25.79 33.13
N SER A 487 -6.75 25.37 32.47
CA SER A 487 -6.73 24.99 31.05
C SER A 487 -6.43 23.51 30.94
N ASP A 488 -7.16 22.82 30.07
CA ASP A 488 -6.95 21.40 29.79
C ASP A 488 -5.63 21.18 29.05
N LEU A 489 -4.81 20.23 29.51
CA LEU A 489 -3.52 19.90 28.90
C LEU A 489 -3.62 18.84 27.80
N GLY A 490 -4.80 18.30 27.51
CA GLY A 490 -5.00 17.18 26.58
C GLY A 490 -4.36 17.37 25.20
N SER A 491 -4.44 18.58 24.64
CA SER A 491 -3.83 18.88 23.33
C SER A 491 -2.30 19.03 23.38
N ALA A 492 -1.73 19.18 24.56
CA ALA A 492 -0.30 19.28 24.80
C ALA A 492 0.31 17.93 25.23
N ILE A 493 -0.49 16.87 25.37
CA ILE A 493 0.04 15.53 25.67
C ILE A 493 0.77 14.98 24.44
N THR A 494 2.02 14.61 24.63
CA THR A 494 2.93 14.10 23.59
C THR A 494 3.16 12.59 23.65
N HIS A 495 2.80 11.96 24.78
CA HIS A 495 2.92 10.51 24.98
C HIS A 495 1.77 9.99 25.84
N ASN A 496 1.17 8.87 25.45
CA ASN A 496 0.04 8.17 26.11
C ASN A 496 -1.08 9.12 26.59
N GLY A 497 -1.61 9.95 25.69
CA GLY A 497 -2.69 10.89 26.03
C GLY A 497 -4.07 10.27 26.19
N TYR A 498 -5.06 11.14 26.39
CA TYR A 498 -6.45 10.76 26.56
C TYR A 498 -6.94 9.81 25.46
N ASN A 499 -7.65 8.76 25.84
CA ASN A 499 -7.99 7.67 24.95
C ASN A 499 -9.41 7.76 24.39
N HIS A 500 -10.34 8.47 25.03
CA HIS A 500 -11.71 8.60 24.50
C HIS A 500 -12.44 9.87 24.95
N PHE A 501 -13.50 10.22 24.21
CA PHE A 501 -14.48 11.20 24.67
C PHE A 501 -15.43 10.55 25.67
N LEU A 502 -15.72 11.28 26.75
CA LEU A 502 -16.77 10.92 27.69
C LEU A 502 -18.14 11.23 27.09
N GLU A 503 -19.06 10.27 27.20
CA GLU A 503 -20.44 10.40 26.75
C GLU A 503 -21.21 11.45 27.56
N PRO A 504 -22.27 12.04 26.98
CA PRO A 504 -23.15 12.93 27.71
C PRO A 504 -23.76 12.24 28.94
N SER A 505 -23.40 12.70 30.14
CA SER A 505 -23.85 12.14 31.43
C SER A 505 -23.95 13.22 32.51
N ASP A 506 -24.21 12.83 33.76
CA ASP A 506 -24.12 13.70 34.94
C ASP A 506 -22.68 13.84 35.48
N ASN A 507 -21.70 13.25 34.80
CA ASN A 507 -20.28 13.44 35.09
C ASN A 507 -19.85 14.90 34.82
N PRO A 508 -19.12 15.56 35.75
CA PRO A 508 -18.65 16.94 35.57
C PRO A 508 -17.65 17.15 34.41
N LEU A 509 -17.13 16.06 33.84
CA LEU A 509 -16.22 16.06 32.69
C LEU A 509 -16.87 15.57 31.39
N ALA A 510 -18.19 15.35 31.37
CA ALA A 510 -18.92 14.92 30.18
C ALA A 510 -18.64 15.81 28.95
N ASP A 511 -18.75 15.22 27.76
CA ASP A 511 -18.46 15.87 26.46
C ASP A 511 -17.00 16.33 26.29
N ARG A 512 -16.06 15.72 27.01
CA ARG A 512 -14.63 16.02 26.92
C ARG A 512 -13.79 14.76 26.68
N LEU A 513 -12.66 14.94 25.99
CA LEU A 513 -11.65 13.91 25.86
C LEU A 513 -10.95 13.71 27.22
N ALA A 514 -10.79 12.47 27.66
CA ALA A 514 -10.23 12.12 28.97
C ALA A 514 -9.56 10.73 28.95
N PHE A 515 -8.83 10.41 30.01
CA PHE A 515 -8.49 9.02 30.35
C PHE A 515 -9.75 8.32 30.87
N THR A 516 -10.15 7.22 30.26
CA THR A 516 -11.34 6.45 30.65
C THR A 516 -11.15 4.95 30.39
N GLY A 517 -11.95 4.09 31.02
CA GLY A 517 -11.79 2.64 30.96
C GLY A 517 -10.60 2.16 31.79
N ALA A 518 -9.89 1.13 31.33
CA ALA A 518 -8.74 0.54 32.03
C ALA A 518 -7.43 0.73 31.26
N SER A 519 -6.34 1.06 31.98
CA SER A 519 -4.99 1.16 31.42
C SER A 519 -4.21 -0.16 31.43
N ASP A 520 -4.76 -1.22 32.05
CA ASP A 520 -4.14 -2.55 32.20
C ASP A 520 -2.73 -2.53 32.85
N GLY A 521 -2.49 -1.55 33.72
CA GLY A 521 -1.22 -1.34 34.41
C GLY A 521 -0.80 0.12 34.44
N TYR A 522 0.39 0.38 34.99
CA TYR A 522 0.98 1.72 34.96
C TYR A 522 1.50 2.05 33.56
N VAL A 523 1.12 3.23 33.09
CA VAL A 523 1.62 3.86 31.86
C VAL A 523 2.20 5.22 32.20
N GLU A 524 3.19 5.68 31.43
CA GLU A 524 3.73 7.03 31.58
C GLU A 524 3.03 7.99 30.62
N THR A 525 2.58 9.14 31.12
CA THR A 525 2.10 10.24 30.28
C THR A 525 3.11 11.39 30.27
N ALA A 526 3.40 11.94 29.08
CA ALA A 526 4.28 13.10 28.93
C ALA A 526 3.57 14.28 28.26
N VAL A 527 3.65 15.46 28.87
CA VAL A 527 2.99 16.70 28.43
C VAL A 527 4.04 17.76 28.12
N ASP A 528 3.91 18.42 26.98
CA ASP A 528 4.74 19.57 26.63
C ASP A 528 4.25 20.82 27.37
N LEU A 529 5.12 21.40 28.18
CA LEU A 529 4.87 22.64 28.92
C LEU A 529 5.71 23.82 28.40
N SER A 530 6.39 23.68 27.27
CA SER A 530 7.20 24.76 26.66
C SER A 530 6.40 26.07 26.48
N GLY A 531 5.10 25.98 26.19
CA GLY A 531 4.19 27.13 26.04
C GLY A 531 3.97 27.94 27.32
N TYR A 532 4.38 27.42 28.48
CA TYR A 532 4.28 28.06 29.79
C TYR A 532 5.65 28.54 30.32
N ALA A 533 6.68 28.56 29.47
CA ALA A 533 8.01 29.04 29.84
C ALA A 533 7.96 30.46 30.45
N GLY A 534 8.58 30.62 31.62
CA GLY A 534 8.61 31.86 32.40
C GLY A 534 7.48 32.01 33.42
N GLU A 535 6.45 31.16 33.38
CA GLU A 535 5.32 31.20 34.31
C GLU A 535 5.56 30.34 35.56
N ILE A 536 4.95 30.73 36.68
CA ILE A 536 4.77 29.89 37.87
C ILE A 536 3.39 29.25 37.75
N VAL A 537 3.32 27.93 37.82
CA VAL A 537 2.09 27.19 37.49
C VAL A 537 1.62 26.26 38.62
N GLN A 538 0.40 25.78 38.49
CA GLN A 538 -0.11 24.63 39.24
C GLN A 538 -0.59 23.58 38.25
N ILE A 539 -0.31 22.31 38.53
CA ILE A 539 -0.84 21.17 37.78
C ILE A 539 -1.94 20.53 38.61
N ARG A 540 -3.03 20.12 37.97
CA ARG A 540 -4.14 19.42 38.61
C ARG A 540 -4.48 18.14 37.87
N PHE A 541 -4.49 17.04 38.61
CA PHE A 541 -5.19 15.82 38.20
C PHE A 541 -6.64 15.93 38.68
N ARG A 542 -7.59 15.77 37.77
CA ARG A 542 -9.02 15.92 38.05
C ARG A 542 -9.76 14.67 37.62
N LEU A 543 -10.43 14.03 38.57
CA LEU A 543 -11.25 12.83 38.36
C LEU A 543 -12.73 13.21 38.50
N GLY A 544 -13.51 12.96 37.45
CA GLY A 544 -14.95 13.12 37.48
C GLY A 544 -15.62 11.76 37.43
N THR A 545 -16.65 11.57 38.27
CA THR A 545 -17.47 10.36 38.29
C THR A 545 -18.96 10.70 38.16
N ASN A 546 -19.77 9.72 37.80
CA ASN A 546 -21.22 9.85 37.64
C ASN A 546 -22.00 9.11 38.75
N ALA A 547 -23.33 9.17 38.77
CA ALA A 547 -24.15 8.39 39.72
C ALA A 547 -24.34 6.90 39.34
N GLY A 548 -23.48 6.37 38.46
CA GLY A 548 -23.59 5.10 37.76
C GLY A 548 -22.84 3.96 38.44
N ILE A 549 -21.92 3.31 37.73
CA ILE A 549 -21.21 2.12 38.19
C ILE A 549 -19.85 2.51 38.73
N ALA A 550 -19.60 2.24 40.01
CA ALA A 550 -18.26 2.40 40.58
C ALA A 550 -17.27 1.42 39.94
N ALA A 551 -16.08 1.91 39.59
CA ALA A 551 -14.92 1.10 39.26
C ALA A 551 -13.87 1.16 40.39
N GLN A 552 -12.57 1.01 40.08
CA GLN A 552 -11.54 1.11 41.12
C GLN A 552 -11.13 2.56 41.32
N GLY A 553 -10.69 3.26 40.27
CA GLY A 553 -10.17 4.62 40.40
C GLY A 553 -8.91 4.86 39.58
N TRP A 554 -8.15 5.87 40.00
CA TRP A 554 -6.98 6.38 39.30
C TRP A 554 -5.81 6.57 40.25
N TRP A 555 -4.67 5.95 39.95
CA TRP A 555 -3.41 6.11 40.67
C TRP A 555 -2.44 7.03 39.92
N ILE A 556 -1.75 7.92 40.63
CA ILE A 556 -0.70 8.82 40.12
C ILE A 556 0.58 8.63 40.95
N ASP A 557 1.72 8.48 40.27
CA ASP A 557 3.01 8.22 40.87
C ASP A 557 4.16 8.82 40.02
N ASP A 558 5.37 8.92 40.59
CA ASP A 558 6.61 9.39 39.93
C ASP A 558 6.39 10.67 39.08
N VAL A 559 5.92 11.75 39.71
CA VAL A 559 5.58 13.01 39.02
C VAL A 559 6.80 13.90 38.90
N PHE A 560 7.15 14.26 37.68
CA PHE A 560 8.25 15.16 37.36
C PHE A 560 7.78 16.36 36.54
N VAL A 561 8.29 17.54 36.85
CA VAL A 561 8.16 18.73 36.01
C VAL A 561 9.52 19.40 35.83
N GLY A 562 9.97 19.57 34.59
CA GLY A 562 11.27 20.18 34.30
C GLY A 562 11.72 19.98 32.85
N VAL A 563 12.99 20.31 32.56
CA VAL A 563 13.60 20.17 31.24
C VAL A 563 14.45 18.89 31.22
N PHE A 564 14.02 17.90 30.44
CA PHE A 564 14.75 16.64 30.24
C PHE A 564 15.90 16.82 29.25
N THR A 565 17.00 16.11 29.48
CA THR A 565 17.99 15.89 28.42
C THR A 565 17.48 14.79 27.50
N ALA A 566 17.32 15.11 26.22
CA ALA A 566 16.94 14.12 25.21
C ALA A 566 18.14 13.78 24.31
N VAL A 567 18.25 12.50 23.96
CA VAL A 567 19.18 11.96 22.98
C VAL A 567 18.40 11.75 21.69
N ASP A 568 18.51 12.70 20.76
CA ASP A 568 17.96 12.58 19.42
C ASP A 568 19.02 11.95 18.49
N ASN A 569 18.60 10.98 17.68
CA ASN A 569 19.46 10.37 16.67
C ASN A 569 18.72 10.21 15.33
N ILE A 570 19.44 10.55 14.26
CA ILE A 570 18.98 10.50 12.87
C ILE A 570 20.03 9.76 12.05
N ALA A 571 19.56 8.95 11.10
CA ALA A 571 20.39 8.27 10.13
C ALA A 571 20.01 8.64 8.70
N TYR A 572 20.94 8.34 7.78
CA TYR A 572 20.77 8.62 6.36
C TYR A 572 21.15 7.41 5.51
N ALA A 573 20.42 7.20 4.41
CA ALA A 573 20.76 6.28 3.33
C ALA A 573 21.03 7.06 2.04
N ASN A 574 22.23 6.97 1.49
CA ASN A 574 22.65 7.72 0.29
C ASN A 574 22.40 9.24 0.37
N GLY A 575 22.36 9.81 1.58
CA GLY A 575 22.06 11.22 1.83
C GLY A 575 20.58 11.55 2.04
N GLU A 576 19.67 10.58 1.89
CA GLU A 576 18.26 10.72 2.24
C GLU A 576 18.01 10.32 3.70
N LEU A 577 17.07 11.02 4.36
CA LEU A 577 16.75 10.85 5.78
C LEU A 577 16.02 9.51 6.04
N SER A 578 16.26 8.91 7.20
CA SER A 578 15.42 7.85 7.72
C SER A 578 13.98 8.33 7.91
N SER A 579 13.01 7.42 7.70
CA SER A 579 11.58 7.72 7.87
C SER A 579 11.23 8.15 9.30
N ASN A 580 12.02 7.70 10.28
CA ASN A 580 11.84 8.02 11.69
C ASN A 580 13.11 8.66 12.27
N THR A 581 12.91 9.67 13.12
CA THR A 581 13.92 10.16 14.07
C THR A 581 13.69 9.43 15.39
N THR A 582 14.74 8.87 15.99
CA THR A 582 14.63 8.26 17.32
C THR A 582 14.94 9.29 18.40
N ARG A 583 14.12 9.33 19.45
CA ARG A 583 14.29 10.18 20.62
C ARG A 583 14.24 9.33 21.88
N THR A 584 15.23 9.50 22.75
CA THR A 584 15.29 8.86 24.07
C THR A 584 15.46 9.91 25.15
N PHE A 585 14.65 9.89 26.20
CA PHE A 585 14.77 10.79 27.33
C PHE A 585 15.70 10.21 28.40
N ILE A 586 16.54 11.07 28.98
CA ILE A 586 17.44 10.66 30.06
C ILE A 586 16.71 10.84 31.40
N ASN A 587 16.53 9.72 32.10
CA ASN A 587 15.80 9.69 33.35
C ASN A 587 16.63 10.35 34.46
N ALA A 588 16.01 11.31 35.13
CA ALA A 588 16.60 12.16 36.16
C ALA A 588 16.94 11.43 37.47
N LEU A 589 16.65 10.14 37.59
CA LEU A 589 16.99 9.40 38.79
C LEU A 589 18.49 9.10 38.76
N PRO A 590 19.32 9.73 39.62
CA PRO A 590 20.57 9.07 39.95
C PRO A 590 20.18 7.66 40.41
N VAL A 591 20.79 6.64 39.81
CA VAL A 591 20.95 5.34 40.48
C VAL A 591 21.21 5.68 41.95
N GLU A 592 20.44 5.13 42.89
CA GLU A 592 20.72 5.25 44.31
C GLU A 592 22.17 4.81 44.54
N VAL A 593 23.09 5.75 44.43
CA VAL A 593 24.39 5.65 45.02
C VAL A 593 24.05 5.87 46.47
N ASP A 594 23.92 4.78 47.20
CA ASP A 594 23.97 4.72 48.64
C ASP A 594 25.12 5.64 49.09
N TYR A 595 24.80 6.90 49.41
CA TYR A 595 25.75 7.86 49.93
C TYR A 595 25.73 7.65 51.44
N PRO A 596 26.68 6.90 52.02
CA PRO A 596 26.71 6.72 53.45
C PRO A 596 26.93 8.06 54.12
N ASN A 597 25.89 8.54 54.80
CA ASN A 597 25.93 9.53 55.88
C ASN A 597 26.77 10.80 55.61
N PHE A 598 26.15 11.84 55.07
CA PHE A 598 26.56 13.21 55.41
C PHE A 598 25.56 13.81 56.41
N LEU A 599 25.98 13.79 57.68
CA LEU A 599 25.34 14.53 58.77
C LEU A 599 25.18 16.01 58.40
N PRO A 600 24.08 16.66 58.83
CA PRO A 600 23.83 18.06 58.51
C PRO A 600 24.84 18.95 59.23
N ILE A 601 25.58 19.76 58.47
CA ILE A 601 26.37 20.87 59.03
C ILE A 601 25.37 21.94 59.47
N VAL A 602 24.98 21.87 60.74
CA VAL A 602 24.36 22.95 61.49
C VAL A 602 25.29 24.16 61.46
N ARG A 603 24.85 25.28 60.89
CA ARG A 603 25.40 26.59 61.27
C ARG A 603 24.48 27.24 62.30
N LYS A 604 25.00 27.42 63.51
CA LYS A 604 24.58 28.43 64.49
C LYS A 604 25.78 29.34 64.77
N PRO A 605 25.57 30.58 65.26
CA PRO A 605 24.41 31.46 65.16
C PRO A 605 24.55 32.53 64.07
#